data_AF-A0A1G2YKV4-F1
#
_entry.id   AF-A0A1G2YKV4-F1
#
_cell.length_a   1.000
_cell.length_b   1.000
_cell.length_c   1.000
_cell.angle_alpha   90.00
_cell.angle_beta   90.00
_cell.angle_gamma   90.00
#
_symmetry.space_group_name_H-M   'P 1'
#
loop_
_entity.id
_entity.type
_entity.pdbx_description
1 polymer ?
#
loop_
_entity_poly.entity_id
_entity_poly.type
_entity_poly.pdbx_seq_one_letter_code
_entity_poly.pdbx_strand_id
1 'polypeptide(L)'
;MEPEIKPENFEALKLHTMFIAMVIRNAMEDFHCKYLSDAQMKELNPIIRNAVFTALYAQQTMLKSERSLDFVNSNIEMVPNYWEQPEFLKGFKT
;
A
#
# COMPACT_ATOMS: atom_id res chain seq x y z
N MET A 1 -6.84 -13.73 -18.55
CA MET A 1 -7.88 -13.19 -17.66
C MET A 1 -7.95 -11.72 -17.98
N GLU A 2 -9.07 -11.23 -18.53
CA GLU A 2 -9.25 -9.79 -18.69
C GLU A 2 -9.15 -9.13 -17.32
N PRO A 3 -8.53 -7.94 -17.21
CA PRO A 3 -8.49 -7.26 -15.93
C PRO A 3 -9.92 -6.99 -15.47
N GLU A 4 -10.24 -7.33 -14.21
CA GLU A 4 -11.57 -7.07 -13.60
C GLU A 4 -11.87 -5.55 -13.54
N ILE A 5 -10.85 -4.73 -13.81
CA ILE A 5 -10.87 -3.28 -13.84
C ILE A 5 -10.60 -2.82 -15.28
N LYS A 6 -11.36 -1.83 -15.75
CA LYS A 6 -11.13 -1.21 -17.06
C LYS A 6 -9.72 -0.62 -17.18
N PRO A 7 -9.07 -0.64 -18.36
CA PRO A 7 -7.69 -0.18 -18.52
C PRO A 7 -7.40 1.23 -17.99
N GLU A 8 -8.30 2.18 -18.24
CA GLU A 8 -8.18 3.56 -17.75
C GLU A 8 -8.19 3.64 -16.21
N ASN A 9 -8.99 2.80 -15.56
CA ASN A 9 -9.03 2.69 -14.11
C ASN A 9 -7.79 1.97 -13.56
N PHE A 10 -7.21 1.06 -14.34
CA PHE A 10 -5.99 0.34 -13.98
C PHE A 10 -4.75 1.25 -14.01
N GLU A 11 -4.64 2.14 -14.99
CA GLU A 11 -3.56 3.15 -15.02
C GLU A 11 -3.74 4.20 -13.92
N ALA A 12 -4.98 4.64 -13.65
CA ALA A 12 -5.26 5.49 -12.49
C ALA A 12 -4.87 4.81 -11.17
N LEU A 13 -5.13 3.51 -11.03
CA LEU A 13 -4.74 2.71 -9.88
C LEU A 13 -3.21 2.64 -9.70
N LYS A 14 -2.44 2.48 -10.78
CA LYS A 14 -0.97 2.54 -10.74
C LYS A 14 -0.47 3.92 -10.29
N LEU A 15 -1.02 4.99 -10.84
CA LEU A 15 -0.63 6.35 -10.44
C LEU A 15 -0.91 6.60 -8.95
N HIS A 16 -2.10 6.20 -8.48
CA HIS A 16 -2.48 6.30 -7.07
C HIS A 16 -1.54 5.48 -6.16
N THR A 17 -1.18 4.27 -6.59
CA THR A 17 -0.19 3.42 -5.91
C THR A 17 1.15 4.12 -5.78
N MET A 18 1.66 4.72 -6.87
CA MET A 18 2.94 5.42 -6.85
C MET A 18 2.93 6.59 -5.86
N PHE A 19 1.83 7.34 -5.81
CA PHE A 19 1.65 8.41 -4.83
C PHE A 19 1.71 7.90 -3.38
N ILE A 20 0.88 6.90 -3.04
CA ILE A 20 0.86 6.35 -1.67
C ILE A 20 2.22 5.75 -1.28
N ALA A 21 2.85 4.98 -2.18
CA ALA A 21 4.15 4.39 -1.93
C ALA A 21 5.24 5.46 -1.67
N MET A 22 5.20 6.57 -2.40
CA MET A 22 6.10 7.70 -2.16
C MET A 22 5.84 8.38 -0.81
N VAL A 23 4.57 8.54 -0.42
CA VAL A 23 4.19 9.07 0.90
C VAL A 23 4.74 8.17 2.02
N ILE A 24 4.60 6.85 1.89
CA ILE A 24 5.14 5.87 2.85
C ILE A 24 6.67 5.99 2.92
N ARG A 25 7.37 5.97 1.77
CA ARG A 25 8.84 6.10 1.72
C ARG A 25 9.30 7.37 2.43
N ASN A 26 8.62 8.50 2.20
CA ASN A 26 8.98 9.77 2.82
C ASN A 26 8.70 9.79 4.33
N ALA A 27 7.59 9.18 4.78
CA ALA A 27 7.29 9.04 6.20
C ALA A 27 8.33 8.17 6.93
N MET A 28 8.99 7.26 6.20
CA MET A 28 10.05 6.41 6.73
C MET A 28 11.44 7.07 6.71
N GLU A 29 11.61 8.31 6.24
CA GLU A 29 12.95 8.86 5.95
C GLU A 29 13.86 8.94 7.19
N ASP A 30 13.35 9.46 8.31
CA ASP A 30 14.14 9.53 9.55
C ASP A 30 14.57 8.13 10.03
N PHE A 31 13.70 7.14 9.88
CA PHE A 31 14.00 5.75 10.21
C PHE A 31 15.02 5.16 9.24
N HIS A 32 14.84 5.40 7.94
CA HIS A 32 15.75 4.98 6.88
C HIS A 32 17.15 5.53 7.15
N CYS A 33 17.31 6.85 7.28
CA CYS A 33 18.61 7.48 7.51
C CYS A 33 19.35 6.95 8.74
N LYS A 34 18.61 6.48 9.75
CA LYS A 34 19.18 5.97 11.00
C LYS A 34 19.50 4.47 10.97
N TYR A 35 18.73 3.66 10.26
CA TYR A 35 18.77 2.20 10.41
C TYR A 35 18.87 1.40 9.12
N LEU A 36 18.64 2.01 7.95
CA LEU A 36 18.67 1.33 6.66
C LEU A 36 19.68 1.99 5.73
N SER A 37 20.37 1.20 4.93
CA SER A 37 21.19 1.71 3.82
C SER A 37 20.32 2.00 2.58
N ASP A 38 20.84 2.83 1.68
CA ASP A 38 20.20 3.06 0.37
C ASP A 38 19.98 1.77 -0.42
N ALA A 39 20.89 0.80 -0.29
CA ALA A 39 20.76 -0.52 -0.92
C ALA A 39 19.57 -1.31 -0.35
N GLN A 40 19.39 -1.30 0.97
CA GLN A 40 18.22 -1.93 1.61
C GLN A 40 16.93 -1.19 1.24
N MET A 41 16.94 0.15 1.18
CA MET A 41 15.76 0.89 0.71
C MET A 41 15.42 0.62 -0.74
N LYS A 42 16.43 0.41 -1.61
CA LYS A 42 16.20 0.00 -3.00
C LYS A 42 15.46 -1.33 -3.10
N GLU A 43 15.69 -2.25 -2.17
CA GLU A 43 14.94 -3.52 -2.07
C GLU A 43 13.54 -3.33 -1.45
N LEU A 44 13.43 -2.48 -0.42
CA LEU A 44 12.18 -2.24 0.30
C LEU A 44 11.14 -1.49 -0.54
N ASN A 45 11.57 -0.51 -1.35
CA ASN A 45 10.68 0.34 -2.14
C ASN A 45 9.76 -0.46 -3.10
N PRO A 46 10.25 -1.44 -3.88
CA PRO A 46 9.41 -2.34 -4.66
C PRO A 46 8.42 -3.16 -3.82
N ILE A 47 8.83 -3.65 -2.65
CA ILE A 47 7.96 -4.44 -1.76
C ILE A 47 6.77 -3.59 -1.31
N ILE A 48 7.04 -2.38 -0.80
CA ILE A 48 6.02 -1.43 -0.36
C ILE A 48 5.07 -1.10 -1.52
N ARG A 49 5.61 -0.71 -2.68
CA ARG A 49 4.78 -0.33 -3.84
C ARG A 49 3.90 -1.48 -4.32
N ASN A 50 4.44 -2.69 -4.42
CA ASN A 50 3.67 -3.84 -4.89
C ASN A 50 2.60 -4.23 -3.87
N ALA A 51 2.90 -4.15 -2.56
CA ALA A 51 1.92 -4.39 -1.51
C ALA A 51 0.75 -3.39 -1.57
N VAL A 52 1.05 -2.09 -1.72
CA VAL A 52 0.02 -1.05 -1.90
C VAL A 52 -0.82 -1.32 -3.15
N PHE A 53 -0.19 -1.64 -4.28
CA PHE A 53 -0.91 -1.93 -5.52
C PHE A 53 -1.89 -3.10 -5.34
N THR A 54 -1.40 -4.20 -4.76
CA THR A 54 -2.21 -5.39 -4.51
C THR A 54 -3.36 -5.11 -3.56
N ALA A 55 -3.12 -4.37 -2.47
CA ALA A 55 -4.16 -4.03 -1.50
C ALA A 55 -5.27 -3.17 -2.13
N LEU A 56 -4.89 -2.13 -2.88
CA LEU A 56 -5.86 -1.27 -3.57
C LEU A 56 -6.63 -2.02 -4.66
N TYR A 57 -5.96 -2.87 -5.45
CA TYR A 57 -6.62 -3.71 -6.44
C TYR A 57 -7.66 -4.63 -5.79
N ALA A 58 -7.24 -5.37 -4.75
CA ALA A 58 -8.12 -6.30 -4.04
C ALA A 58 -9.34 -5.56 -3.45
N GLN A 59 -9.12 -4.40 -2.81
CA GLN A 59 -10.20 -3.58 -2.28
C GLN A 59 -11.19 -3.12 -3.36
N GLN A 60 -10.71 -2.75 -4.55
CA GLN A 60 -11.58 -2.31 -5.65
C GLN A 60 -12.37 -3.45 -6.29
N THR A 61 -11.90 -4.69 -6.19
CA THR A 61 -12.55 -5.84 -6.85
C THR A 61 -13.17 -6.86 -5.90
N MET A 62 -13.06 -6.69 -4.58
CA MET A 62 -13.56 -7.66 -3.58
C MET A 62 -15.04 -8.02 -3.71
N LEU A 63 -15.90 -7.12 -4.21
CA LEU A 63 -17.32 -7.42 -4.44
C LEU A 63 -17.58 -8.26 -5.69
N LYS A 64 -16.57 -8.45 -6.54
CA LYS A 64 -16.64 -9.17 -7.82
C LYS A 64 -15.69 -10.37 -7.89
N SER A 65 -14.82 -10.53 -6.91
CA SER A 65 -13.74 -11.52 -6.91
C SER A 65 -13.57 -12.11 -5.52
N GLU A 66 -13.91 -13.40 -5.38
CA GLU A 66 -13.77 -14.16 -4.13
C GLU A 66 -12.31 -14.13 -3.63
N ARG A 67 -11.35 -14.27 -4.55
CA ARG A 67 -9.92 -14.16 -4.24
C ARG A 67 -9.57 -12.80 -3.61
N SER A 68 -10.11 -11.70 -4.13
CA SER A 68 -9.86 -10.38 -3.58
C SER A 68 -10.53 -10.21 -2.21
N LEU A 69 -11.73 -10.76 -2.04
CA LEU A 69 -12.44 -10.76 -0.76
C LEU A 69 -11.65 -11.52 0.33
N ASP A 70 -11.20 -12.73 0.02
CA ASP A 70 -10.40 -13.56 0.94
C ASP A 70 -9.10 -12.88 1.32
N PHE A 71 -8.42 -12.26 0.33
CA PHE A 71 -7.19 -11.51 0.57
C PHE A 71 -7.43 -10.34 1.53
N VAL A 72 -8.49 -9.56 1.32
CA VAL A 72 -8.84 -8.42 2.20
C VAL A 72 -9.15 -8.91 3.61
N ASN A 73 -10.03 -9.90 3.77
CA ASN A 73 -10.44 -10.41 5.09
C ASN A 73 -9.25 -10.98 5.87
N SER A 74 -8.44 -11.81 5.23
CA SER A 74 -7.26 -12.41 5.88
C SER A 74 -6.27 -11.36 6.36
N ASN A 75 -6.06 -10.27 5.59
CA ASN A 75 -5.14 -9.21 5.99
C ASN A 75 -5.71 -8.32 7.11
N ILE A 76 -7.02 -8.12 7.17
CA ILE A 76 -7.68 -7.41 8.28
C ILE A 76 -7.56 -8.21 9.58
N GLU A 77 -7.75 -9.53 9.52
CA GLU A 77 -7.62 -10.42 10.69
C GLU A 77 -6.19 -10.48 11.24
N MET A 78 -5.19 -10.20 10.41
CA MET A 78 -3.78 -10.15 10.81
C MET A 78 -3.38 -8.83 11.48
N VAL A 79 -4.25 -7.81 11.54
CA VAL A 79 -3.94 -6.55 12.21
C VAL A 79 -3.72 -6.81 13.71
N PRO A 80 -2.51 -6.60 14.25
CA PRO A 80 -2.24 -6.88 15.65
C PRO A 80 -3.04 -5.96 16.58
N ASN A 81 -3.55 -6.51 17.68
CA ASN A 81 -4.35 -5.76 18.65
C ASN A 81 -3.61 -4.63 19.36
N TYR A 82 -2.27 -4.61 19.32
CA TYR A 82 -1.43 -3.56 19.89
C TYR A 82 -1.16 -2.42 18.91
N TRP A 83 -1.63 -2.49 17.65
CA TRP A 83 -1.52 -1.38 16.72
C TRP A 83 -2.42 -0.23 17.16
N GLU A 84 -1.82 0.95 17.26
CA GLU A 84 -2.54 2.21 17.49
C GLU A 84 -3.38 2.57 16.26
N GLN A 85 -4.40 3.42 16.45
CA GLN A 85 -5.19 3.93 15.33
C GLN A 85 -4.31 4.85 14.44
N PRO A 86 -4.54 4.89 13.12
CA PRO A 86 -3.76 5.73 12.23
C PRO A 86 -4.00 7.22 12.52
N GLU A 87 -2.92 8.00 12.56
CA GLU A 87 -2.95 9.46 12.68
C GLU A 87 -2.38 10.11 11.41
N PHE A 88 -2.66 11.40 11.20
CA PHE A 88 -2.05 12.16 10.10
C PHE A 88 -0.54 12.34 10.31
N LEU A 89 0.22 12.30 9.22
CA LEU A 89 1.65 12.57 9.26
C LEU A 89 1.93 13.97 9.80
N LYS A 90 3.01 14.09 10.59
CA LYS A 90 3.46 15.38 11.13
C LYS A 90 3.62 16.42 10.03
N GLY A 91 2.99 17.58 10.20
CA GLY A 91 3.03 18.68 9.23
C GLY A 91 1.87 18.69 8.24
N PHE A 92 1.11 17.59 8.12
CA PHE A 92 -0.18 17.59 7.45
C PHE A 92 -1.23 18.19 8.40
N LYS A 93 -1.33 19.53 8.43
CA LYS A 93 -2.32 20.25 9.23
C LYS A 93 -3.71 20.13 8.59
N THR A 94 -4.71 19.85 9.41
CA THR A 94 -6.13 20.12 9.11
C THR A 94 -6.52 21.50 9.63
#